data_AF-A0A7X8HNB4-F1
#
_entry.id   AF-A0A7X8HNB4-F1
#
_cell.length_a   1.000
_cell.length_b   1.000
_cell.length_c   1.000
_cell.angle_alpha   90.00
_cell.angle_beta   90.00
_cell.angle_gamma   90.00
#
_symmetry.space_group_name_H-M   'P 1'
#
loop_
_entity.id
_entity.type
_entity.pdbx_description
1 polymer ?
#
loop_
_entity_poly.entity_id
_entity_poly.type
_entity_poly.pdbx_seq_one_letter_code
_entity_poly.pdbx_strand_id
1 'polypeptide(L)'
;MTSMLMVKGELVKSATEDCITLAYYVPGHTQPATVTIQKMCDDGTWYAPGLFVPEDMRNRGIASLLMDELIDVLDEHEFTVITGVHPTGDLDYDRLITFYRKYGFEKLGYEIALIRYPQVLNR
;
A
#
# COMPACT_ATOMS: atom_id res chain seq x y z
N MET A 1 -4.45 -13.42 -22.68
CA MET A 1 -3.95 -12.67 -21.52
C MET A 1 -3.50 -11.31 -22.01
N THR A 2 -4.28 -10.26 -21.75
CA THR A 2 -3.93 -8.90 -22.17
C THR A 2 -2.80 -8.41 -21.28
N SER A 3 -1.59 -8.31 -21.83
CA SER A 3 -0.47 -7.64 -21.14
C SER A 3 -0.89 -6.20 -20.89
N MET A 4 -1.16 -5.88 -19.62
CA MET A 4 -1.42 -4.52 -19.19
C MET A 4 -0.08 -3.79 -19.26
N LEU A 5 0.06 -2.91 -20.26
CA LEU A 5 1.24 -2.05 -20.40
C LEU A 5 1.33 -1.16 -19.16
N MET A 6 2.14 -1.58 -18.19
CA MET A 6 2.51 -0.71 -17.07
C MET A 6 3.27 0.50 -17.64
N VAL A 7 2.89 1.68 -17.21
CA VAL A 7 3.60 2.89 -17.59
C VAL A 7 4.98 2.86 -16.93
N LYS A 8 6.03 3.02 -17.74
CA LYS A 8 7.41 3.05 -17.25
C LYS A 8 7.59 4.24 -16.29
N GLY A 9 8.03 3.92 -15.08
CA GLY A 9 8.33 4.88 -14.02
C GLY A 9 9.44 4.33 -13.13
N GLU A 10 9.75 5.05 -12.07
CA GLU A 10 10.79 4.72 -11.09
C GLU A 10 10.16 4.55 -9.71
N LEU A 11 10.43 3.41 -9.07
CA LEU A 11 10.05 3.15 -7.69
C LEU A 11 11.20 3.54 -6.76
N VAL A 12 10.94 4.46 -5.84
CA VAL A 12 11.90 4.91 -4.83
C VAL A 12 11.38 4.50 -3.46
N LYS A 13 12.25 3.89 -2.67
CA LYS A 13 11.99 3.55 -1.26
C LYS A 13 12.76 4.52 -0.37
N SER A 14 12.08 5.12 0.59
CA SER A 14 12.69 5.94 1.64
C SER A 14 12.29 5.37 2.99
N ALA A 15 13.26 5.09 3.85
CA ALA A 15 13.03 4.52 5.16
C ALA A 15 13.79 5.31 6.22
N THR A 16 13.12 5.60 7.33
CA THR A 16 13.67 6.02 8.62
C THR A 16 13.30 4.99 9.68
N GLU A 17 13.72 5.21 10.92
CA GLU A 17 13.36 4.33 12.05
C GLU A 17 11.84 4.22 12.24
N ASP A 18 11.11 5.31 12.03
CA ASP A 18 9.68 5.40 12.34
C ASP A 18 8.78 5.56 11.11
N CYS A 19 9.34 5.58 9.90
CA CYS A 19 8.57 5.84 8.68
C CYS A 19 9.18 5.14 7.46
N ILE A 20 8.33 4.48 6.67
CA ILE A 20 8.71 3.98 5.36
C ILE A 20 7.76 4.57 4.33
N THR A 21 8.30 5.12 3.26
CA THR A 21 7.54 5.65 2.12
C THR A 21 8.03 4.99 0.83
N LEU A 22 7.08 4.45 0.08
CA LEU A 22 7.27 4.00 -1.29
C LEU A 22 6.65 5.03 -2.22
N ALA A 23 7.43 5.51 -3.19
CA ALA A 23 7.00 6.50 -4.16
C ALA A 23 7.27 6.02 -5.58
N TYR A 24 6.25 6.06 -6.45
CA TYR A 24 6.35 5.71 -7.85
C TYR A 24 6.23 6.96 -8.72
N TYR A 25 7.34 7.32 -9.39
CA TYR A 25 7.47 8.49 -10.24
C TYR A 25 7.24 8.11 -11.70
N VAL A 26 6.30 8.80 -12.36
CA VAL A 26 6.05 8.61 -13.80
C VAL A 26 6.48 9.87 -14.55
N PRO A 27 7.34 9.77 -15.58
CA PRO A 27 7.74 10.92 -16.38
C PRO A 27 6.54 11.70 -16.93
N GLY A 28 6.58 13.03 -16.81
CA GLY A 28 5.49 13.91 -17.25
C GLY A 28 4.39 14.14 -16.21
N HIS A 29 4.43 13.48 -15.06
CA HIS A 29 3.53 13.73 -13.93
C HIS A 29 4.26 14.52 -12.84
N THR A 30 3.55 15.46 -12.21
CA THR A 30 4.13 16.38 -11.21
C THR A 30 4.14 15.82 -9.80
N GLN A 31 3.29 14.84 -9.51
CA GLN A 31 3.19 14.18 -8.20
C GLN A 31 3.40 12.67 -8.37
N PRO A 32 4.18 12.03 -7.48
CA PRO A 32 4.28 10.58 -7.47
C PRO A 32 3.00 9.95 -6.90
N ALA A 33 2.76 8.68 -7.25
CA ALA A 33 1.91 7.83 -6.44
C ALA A 33 2.68 7.34 -5.22
N THR A 34 2.04 7.26 -4.05
CA THR A 34 2.74 6.95 -2.80
C THR A 34 1.95 6.01 -1.90
N VAL A 35 2.68 5.26 -1.08
CA VAL A 35 2.16 4.66 0.14
C VAL A 35 3.19 4.87 1.24
N THR A 36 2.71 5.27 2.41
CA THR A 36 3.55 5.52 3.58
C THR A 36 3.03 4.68 4.74
N ILE A 37 3.93 4.12 5.52
CA ILE A 37 3.65 3.51 6.82
C ILE A 37 4.46 4.21 7.90
N GLN A 38 3.89 4.31 9.09
CA GLN A 38 4.51 4.95 10.25
C GLN A 38 4.44 4.02 11.45
N LYS A 39 5.52 3.95 12.22
CA LYS A 39 5.58 3.13 13.43
C LYS A 39 4.58 3.68 14.45
N MET A 40 3.72 2.80 14.97
CA MET A 40 2.77 3.17 16.02
C MET A 40 3.35 2.93 17.41
N CYS A 41 3.99 1.78 17.59
CA CYS A 41 4.54 1.35 18.87
C CYS A 41 5.74 0.40 18.66
N ASP A 42 6.52 0.21 19.71
CA ASP A 42 7.75 -0.60 19.69
C ASP A 42 7.51 -2.12 19.59
N ASP A 43 6.25 -2.56 19.52
CA ASP A 43 5.86 -3.97 19.40
C ASP A 43 5.85 -4.50 17.96
N GLY A 44 6.27 -3.68 16.99
CA GLY A 44 6.26 -4.03 15.57
C GLY A 44 4.95 -3.68 14.85
N THR A 45 4.05 -2.93 15.49
CA THR A 45 2.83 -2.41 14.85
C THR A 45 3.07 -1.07 14.15
N TRP A 46 2.63 -1.00 12.91
CA TRP A 46 2.71 0.16 12.03
C TRP A 46 1.33 0.57 11.52
N TYR A 47 1.20 1.82 11.10
CA TYR A 47 -0.02 2.39 10.53
C TYR A 47 0.21 2.86 9.10
N ALA A 48 -0.65 2.42 8.18
CA ALA A 48 -0.72 2.94 6.82
C ALA A 48 -1.89 3.93 6.71
N PRO A 49 -1.67 5.26 6.71
CA PRO A 49 -2.73 6.26 6.54
C PRO A 49 -3.49 6.14 5.21
N GLY A 50 -2.86 5.56 4.18
CA GLY A 50 -3.50 5.27 2.91
C GLY A 50 -2.50 5.19 1.76
N LEU A 51 -2.98 4.65 0.65
CA LEU A 51 -2.30 4.63 -0.64
C LEU A 51 -2.88 5.71 -1.53
N PHE A 52 -2.03 6.53 -2.13
CA PHE A 52 -2.41 7.62 -3.01
C PHE A 52 -1.92 7.37 -4.44
N VAL A 53 -2.83 7.52 -5.41
CA VAL A 53 -2.51 7.54 -6.84
C VAL A 53 -3.17 8.78 -7.47
N PRO A 54 -2.39 9.70 -8.08
CA PRO A 54 -2.93 10.82 -8.85
C PRO A 54 -3.94 10.35 -9.89
N GLU A 55 -5.02 11.11 -10.09
CA GLU A 55 -6.16 10.71 -10.93
C GLU A 55 -5.75 10.35 -12.36
N ASP A 56 -4.85 11.13 -12.95
CA ASP A 56 -4.28 10.93 -14.29
C ASP A 56 -3.36 9.69 -14.41
N MET A 57 -2.95 9.13 -13.27
CA MET A 57 -2.13 7.92 -13.14
C MET A 57 -2.95 6.66 -12.76
N ARG A 58 -4.24 6.80 -12.42
CA ARG A 58 -5.09 5.68 -12.00
C ARG A 58 -5.38 4.70 -13.15
N ASN A 59 -5.88 3.52 -12.79
CA ASN A 59 -6.22 2.41 -13.70
C ASN A 59 -5.05 1.86 -14.53
N ARG A 60 -3.81 2.07 -14.05
CA ARG A 60 -2.56 1.63 -14.71
C ARG A 60 -1.76 0.59 -13.90
N GLY A 61 -2.37 0.03 -12.85
CA GLY A 61 -1.73 -0.98 -11.98
C GLY A 61 -0.77 -0.42 -10.93
N ILE A 62 -0.60 0.90 -10.84
CA ILE A 62 0.37 1.54 -9.92
C ILE A 62 0.03 1.27 -8.44
N ALA A 63 -1.25 1.28 -8.08
CA ALA A 63 -1.67 0.91 -6.72
C ALA A 63 -1.29 -0.54 -6.38
N SER A 64 -1.41 -1.46 -7.33
CA SER A 64 -0.97 -2.84 -7.13
C SER A 64 0.54 -2.93 -6.98
N LEU A 65 1.31 -2.25 -7.83
CA LEU A 65 2.76 -2.21 -7.73
C LEU A 65 3.24 -1.71 -6.36
N LEU A 66 2.64 -0.62 -5.85
CA LEU A 66 2.98 -0.08 -4.54
C LEU A 66 2.58 -1.01 -3.40
N MET A 67 1.43 -1.70 -3.52
CA MET A 67 1.05 -2.70 -2.53
C MET A 67 1.96 -3.92 -2.58
N ASP A 68 2.24 -4.49 -3.75
CA ASP A 68 3.15 -5.63 -3.94
C ASP A 68 4.48 -5.37 -3.20
N GLU A 69 5.08 -4.21 -3.45
CA GLU A 69 6.30 -3.79 -2.78
C GLU A 69 6.13 -3.56 -1.27
N LEU A 70 5.01 -2.94 -0.86
CA LEU A 70 4.75 -2.74 0.57
C LEU A 70 4.73 -4.08 1.30
N ILE A 71 4.02 -5.07 0.78
CA ILE A 71 3.87 -6.37 1.44
C ILE A 71 5.22 -7.05 1.63
N ASP A 72 6.09 -6.99 0.62
CA ASP A 72 7.45 -7.54 0.70
C ASP A 72 8.23 -6.88 1.86
N VAL A 73 8.13 -5.56 2.01
CA VAL A 73 8.71 -4.84 3.15
C VAL A 73 8.08 -5.29 4.47
N LEU A 74 6.76 -5.46 4.53
CA LEU A 74 6.09 -5.88 5.78
C LEU A 74 6.52 -7.28 6.21
N ASP A 75 6.67 -8.20 5.26
CA ASP A 75 7.04 -9.58 5.55
C ASP A 75 8.53 -9.73 5.86
N GLU A 76 9.40 -9.00 5.16
CA GLU A 76 10.84 -8.98 5.42
C GLU A 76 11.17 -8.47 6.84
N HIS A 77 10.40 -7.50 7.32
CA HIS A 77 10.63 -6.87 8.62
C HIS A 77 9.68 -7.37 9.73
N GLU A 78 8.84 -8.37 9.44
CA GLU A 78 7.86 -8.92 10.37
C GLU A 78 6.89 -7.86 10.96
N PHE A 79 6.52 -6.87 10.15
CA PHE A 79 5.65 -5.79 10.58
C PHE A 79 4.17 -6.17 10.53
N THR A 80 3.46 -5.88 11.61
CA THR A 80 1.99 -5.85 11.62
C THR A 80 1.54 -4.46 11.19
N VAL A 81 0.63 -4.37 10.22
CA VAL A 81 0.11 -3.07 9.72
C VAL A 81 -1.37 -2.95 9.94
N ILE A 82 -1.78 -1.80 10.46
CA ILE A 82 -3.17 -1.36 10.56
C ILE A 82 -3.40 -0.26 9.52
N THR A 83 -4.56 -0.24 8.87
CA THR A 83 -4.96 0.83 7.95
C THR A 83 -6.44 1.18 8.11
N GLY A 84 -6.78 2.44 7.82
CA GLY A 84 -8.15 2.91 7.72
C GLY A 84 -8.64 2.90 6.27
N VAL A 85 -9.83 2.37 6.02
CA VAL A 85 -10.51 2.43 4.74
C VAL A 85 -11.19 3.79 4.62
N HIS A 86 -10.55 4.68 3.85
CA HIS A 86 -11.07 6.01 3.54
C HIS A 86 -11.13 6.17 2.01
N PRO A 87 -12.28 5.87 1.38
CA PRO A 87 -12.42 6.01 -0.05
C PRO A 87 -12.49 7.50 -0.41
N THR A 88 -11.36 8.04 -0.86
CA THR A 88 -11.18 9.43 -1.31
C THR A 88 -11.02 9.55 -2.83
N GLY A 89 -11.11 8.43 -3.55
CA GLY A 89 -10.98 8.34 -5.00
C GLY A 89 -12.12 7.55 -5.65
N ASP A 90 -11.83 6.86 -6.74
CA ASP A 90 -12.86 6.20 -7.59
C ASP A 90 -13.40 4.88 -7.03
N LEU A 91 -12.79 4.37 -5.97
CA LEU A 91 -13.22 3.14 -5.32
C LEU A 91 -14.16 3.47 -4.17
N ASP A 92 -15.31 2.80 -4.14
CA ASP A 92 -16.16 2.74 -2.96
C ASP A 92 -15.53 1.87 -1.85
N TYR A 93 -16.16 1.84 -0.67
CA TYR A 93 -15.70 1.05 0.48
C TYR A 93 -15.52 -0.43 0.14
N ASP A 94 -16.48 -1.06 -0.53
CA ASP A 94 -16.45 -2.50 -0.82
C ASP A 94 -15.31 -2.85 -1.78
N ARG A 95 -15.09 -2.03 -2.80
CA ARG A 95 -13.99 -2.20 -3.76
C ARG A 95 -12.64 -1.95 -3.10
N LEU A 96 -12.52 -0.96 -2.23
CA LEU A 96 -11.28 -0.66 -1.52
C LEU A 96 -10.95 -1.77 -0.50
N ILE A 97 -11.93 -2.27 0.25
CA ILE A 97 -11.77 -3.43 1.14
C ILE A 97 -11.38 -4.66 0.33
N THR A 98 -12.03 -4.90 -0.80
CA THR A 98 -11.70 -6.03 -1.69
C THR A 98 -10.28 -5.92 -2.24
N PHE A 99 -9.82 -4.69 -2.54
CA PHE A 99 -8.43 -4.44 -2.94
C PHE A 99 -7.46 -4.82 -1.82
N TYR A 100 -7.64 -4.31 -0.60
CA TYR A 100 -6.76 -4.62 0.53
C TYR A 100 -6.75 -6.12 0.89
N ARG A 101 -7.91 -6.79 0.83
CA ARG A 101 -8.01 -8.24 1.10
C ARG A 101 -7.16 -9.11 0.19
N LYS A 102 -6.90 -8.68 -1.06
CA LYS A 102 -5.98 -9.41 -1.97
C LYS A 102 -4.56 -9.49 -1.41
N TYR A 103 -4.20 -8.60 -0.51
CA TYR A 103 -2.87 -8.49 0.10
C TYR A 103 -2.83 -8.97 1.55
N GLY A 104 -3.84 -9.75 1.97
CA GLY A 104 -3.88 -10.37 3.29
C GLY A 104 -4.39 -9.47 4.42
N PHE A 105 -5.01 -8.33 4.10
CA PHE A 105 -5.68 -7.51 5.10
C PHE A 105 -7.04 -8.10 5.50
N GLU A 106 -7.29 -8.10 6.80
CA GLU A 106 -8.52 -8.58 7.44
C GLU A 106 -9.19 -7.46 8.24
N LYS A 107 -10.47 -7.63 8.59
CA LYS A 107 -11.18 -6.62 9.39
C LYS A 107 -10.68 -6.62 10.84
N LEU A 108 -10.37 -5.44 11.36
CA LEU A 108 -9.99 -5.23 12.76
C LEU A 108 -11.14 -4.56 13.53
N GLY A 109 -12.05 -5.37 14.07
CA GLY A 109 -13.17 -4.89 14.90
C GLY A 109 -14.19 -4.05 14.14
N TYR A 110 -13.91 -2.76 13.93
CA TYR A 110 -14.77 -1.78 13.26
C TYR A 110 -14.80 -1.93 11.73
N GLU A 111 -15.86 -1.45 11.08
CA GLU A 111 -16.08 -1.65 9.63
C GLU A 111 -15.00 -1.05 8.73
N ILE A 112 -14.30 -0.02 9.20
CA ILE A 112 -13.32 0.74 8.40
C ILE A 112 -11.86 0.44 8.76
N ALA A 113 -11.59 -0.33 9.81
CA ALA A 113 -10.21 -0.65 10.19
C ALA A 113 -9.81 -2.02 9.65
N LEU A 114 -8.66 -2.10 9.00
CA LEU A 114 -8.08 -3.34 8.52
C LEU A 114 -6.72 -3.59 9.17
N ILE A 115 -6.39 -4.86 9.38
CA ILE A 115 -5.09 -5.29 9.90
C ILE A 115 -4.50 -6.34 8.97
N ARG A 116 -3.17 -6.33 8.84
CA ARG A 116 -2.41 -7.37 8.18
C ARG A 116 -1.28 -7.81 9.11
N TYR A 117 -1.18 -9.12 9.31
CA TYR A 117 -0.06 -9.75 10.00
C TYR A 117 1.02 -10.15 8.98
N PRO A 118 2.32 -10.09 9.36
CA PRO A 118 3.38 -10.54 8.48
C PRO A 118 3.17 -12.02 8.15
N GLN A 119 3.33 -12.35 6.87
CA GLN A 119 3.30 -13.73 6.41
C GLN A 119 4.74 -14.24 6.40
N VAL A 120 5.01 -15.30 7.15
CA VAL A 120 6.33 -15.94 7.12
C VAL A 120 6.58 -16.43 5.69
N LEU A 121 7.48 -15.74 4.98
CA LEU A 121 7.96 -16.23 3.70
C LEU A 121 8.72 -17.54 3.97
N ASN A 122 8.09 -18.68 3.69
CA ASN A 122 8.80 -19.94 3.56
C ASN A 122 9.72 -19.83 2.33
N ARG A 123 10.91 -19.20 2.51
CA ARG A 123 11.99 -19.19 1.52
C ARG A 123 12.75 -20.51 1.54
#